data_AF-A0A847LJ83-F1
#
_entry.id   AF-A0A847LJ83-F1
#
_cell.length_a   1.000
_cell.length_b   1.000
_cell.length_c   1.000
_cell.angle_alpha   90.00
_cell.angle_beta   90.00
_cell.angle_gamma   90.00
#
_symmetry.space_group_name_H-M   'P 1'
#
loop_
_entity.id
_entity.type
_entity.pdbx_description
1 polymer ?
#
loop_
_entity_poly.entity_id
_entity_poly.type
_entity_poly.pdbx_seq_one_letter_code
_entity_poly.pdbx_strand_id
1 'polypeptide(L)'
;MLVVPLLLAMMAAPLPATEGNPAASPAGSPPPAATSAPGAGTPPPAAAPVRPAGSPTSAANPAPTAAPALPPLPPGEEIYDLRPPVPVPYPWLQTIGETALWLALAWVAWRLLAWLLAPAVRVPRPPRPVDHRQEALKALDRLRSSPVWDPTRLKDVCERVSLILKVFLHDQFGLGLGGAATTDELLGDLRRNRVPVSLVTRSDELLGVCDEVRYARGSLAGQPLDELYRRVRELLLRGDWRV
;
A
#
# COMPACT_ATOMS: atom_id res chain seq x y z
N MET A 1 -40.58 -17.57 21.34
CA MET A 1 -40.81 -16.20 20.82
C MET A 1 -40.03 -15.22 21.67
N LEU A 2 -38.90 -14.68 21.18
CA LEU A 2 -38.22 -13.47 21.68
C LEU A 2 -36.89 -13.30 20.93
N VAL A 3 -36.92 -12.76 19.70
CA VAL A 3 -35.72 -12.21 19.02
C VAL A 3 -36.14 -11.06 18.10
N VAL A 4 -36.53 -9.91 18.65
CA VAL A 4 -36.52 -8.60 17.97
C VAL A 4 -36.41 -7.58 19.11
N PRO A 5 -35.23 -6.96 19.36
CA PRO A 5 -34.88 -5.71 18.67
C PRO A 5 -33.35 -5.45 18.58
N LEU A 6 -32.78 -5.46 17.37
CA LEU A 6 -31.41 -4.97 17.15
C LEU A 6 -31.26 -4.13 15.87
N LEU A 7 -32.38 -3.68 15.28
CA LEU A 7 -32.36 -3.04 13.95
C LEU A 7 -32.61 -1.52 13.95
N LEU A 8 -32.76 -0.86 15.10
CA LEU A 8 -33.21 0.54 15.15
C LEU A 8 -32.15 1.58 15.55
N ALA A 9 -30.87 1.20 15.68
CA ALA A 9 -29.83 2.11 16.18
C ALA A 9 -28.91 2.73 15.11
N MET A 10 -29.17 2.51 13.81
CA MET A 10 -28.23 2.94 12.74
C MET A 10 -28.71 4.10 11.84
N MET A 11 -29.83 4.76 12.14
CA MET A 11 -30.30 5.94 11.41
C MET A 11 -30.13 7.23 12.22
N ALA A 12 -28.90 7.71 12.36
CA ALA A 12 -28.65 9.09 12.81
C ALA A 12 -27.32 9.57 12.22
N ALA A 13 -27.32 9.88 10.92
CA ALA A 13 -26.24 10.60 10.27
C ALA A 13 -26.58 12.11 10.26
N PRO A 14 -25.74 13.00 10.82
CA PRO A 14 -25.93 14.44 10.71
C PRO A 14 -25.46 14.96 9.35
N LEU A 15 -26.30 15.78 8.71
CA LEU A 15 -26.00 16.56 7.51
C LEU A 15 -24.96 17.64 7.81
N PRO A 16 -23.86 17.77 7.05
CA PRO A 16 -23.04 18.97 7.09
C PRO A 16 -23.65 20.08 6.23
N ALA A 17 -23.76 21.25 6.86
CA ALA A 17 -24.27 22.48 6.31
C ALA A 17 -23.53 22.91 5.03
N THR A 18 -24.31 23.35 4.06
CA THR A 18 -23.87 24.00 2.84
C THR A 18 -23.67 25.49 3.17
N GLU A 19 -22.43 25.92 3.32
CA GLU A 19 -22.10 27.35 3.41
C GLU A 19 -21.26 27.71 2.19
N GLY A 20 -21.88 28.44 1.28
CA GLY A 20 -21.24 28.98 0.10
C GLY A 20 -20.40 30.20 0.44
N ASN A 21 -19.40 30.48 -0.38
CA ASN A 21 -19.16 31.85 -0.83
C ASN A 21 -18.39 31.87 -2.16
N PRO A 22 -18.82 32.68 -3.14
CA PRO A 22 -18.18 32.85 -4.44
C PRO A 22 -17.29 34.11 -4.48
N ALA A 23 -16.26 34.09 -5.34
CA ALA A 23 -15.63 35.24 -6.01
C ALA A 23 -14.33 34.72 -6.65
N ALA A 24 -14.21 34.70 -7.99
CA ALA A 24 -13.67 35.80 -8.81
C ALA A 24 -12.18 36.07 -8.47
N SER A 25 -11.21 36.16 -9.38
CA SER A 25 -11.22 36.41 -10.84
C SER A 25 -9.74 36.30 -11.33
N PRO A 26 -9.36 36.67 -12.58
CA PRO A 26 -8.40 35.91 -13.39
C PRO A 26 -7.08 36.65 -13.68
N ALA A 27 -6.04 35.90 -14.05
CA ALA A 27 -4.91 36.31 -14.89
C ALA A 27 -4.06 35.04 -15.11
N GLY A 28 -3.78 34.55 -16.32
CA GLY A 28 -3.35 35.29 -17.49
C GLY A 28 -1.83 35.20 -17.57
N SER A 29 -1.29 34.15 -18.19
CA SER A 29 -0.04 34.19 -18.96
C SER A 29 0.26 32.85 -19.70
N PRO A 30 0.77 32.91 -20.93
CA PRO A 30 0.87 31.80 -21.88
C PRO A 30 2.12 30.92 -21.73
N PRO A 31 2.10 29.65 -22.19
CA PRO A 31 3.31 28.84 -22.31
C PRO A 31 4.06 29.13 -23.62
N PRO A 32 5.41 29.20 -23.61
CA PRO A 32 6.21 29.27 -24.82
C PRO A 32 6.31 27.92 -25.53
N ALA A 33 6.46 28.04 -26.84
CA ALA A 33 6.50 27.01 -27.87
C ALA A 33 7.46 25.83 -27.57
N ALA A 34 6.92 24.63 -27.81
CA ALA A 34 7.68 23.42 -28.05
C ALA A 34 8.33 23.47 -29.44
N THR A 35 9.59 23.03 -29.57
CA THR A 35 10.20 22.65 -30.84
C THR A 35 11.27 21.59 -30.57
N SER A 36 10.99 20.36 -31.04
CA SER A 36 11.91 19.34 -31.60
C SER A 36 13.03 18.79 -30.69
N ALA A 37 13.29 17.49 -30.51
CA ALA A 37 12.84 16.23 -31.14
C ALA A 37 13.35 15.05 -30.27
N PRO A 38 12.69 13.87 -30.26
CA PRO A 38 13.37 12.61 -29.97
C PRO A 38 13.30 11.66 -31.17
N GLY A 39 14.49 11.22 -31.61
CA GLY A 39 14.66 10.21 -32.64
C GLY A 39 14.36 8.80 -32.14
N ALA A 40 13.47 8.14 -32.89
CA ALA A 40 13.57 6.79 -33.44
C ALA A 40 13.75 5.54 -32.53
N GLY A 41 12.76 4.64 -32.68
CA GLY A 41 12.89 3.17 -32.59
C GLY A 41 12.44 2.59 -31.24
N THR A 42 11.44 1.72 -31.11
CA THR A 42 10.81 0.77 -32.04
C THR A 42 9.50 0.29 -31.40
N PRO A 43 8.38 0.12 -32.13
CA PRO A 43 7.13 -0.38 -31.57
C PRO A 43 7.10 -1.93 -31.49
N PRO A 44 6.52 -2.53 -30.43
CA PRO A 44 6.07 -3.92 -30.47
C PRO A 44 4.71 -4.01 -31.20
N PRO A 45 4.49 -5.00 -32.08
CA PRO A 45 3.23 -5.14 -32.80
C PRO A 45 2.11 -5.66 -31.87
N ALA A 46 1.10 -4.82 -31.69
CA ALA A 46 -0.24 -5.24 -31.33
C ALA A 46 -0.98 -5.66 -32.61
N ALA A 47 -1.65 -6.80 -32.59
CA ALA A 47 -3.04 -6.96 -33.03
C ALA A 47 -3.38 -8.45 -33.16
N ALA A 48 -4.34 -8.88 -32.35
CA ALA A 48 -5.11 -10.08 -32.56
C ALA A 48 -5.92 -9.99 -33.86
N PRO A 49 -6.21 -11.13 -34.50
CA PRO A 49 -7.43 -11.29 -35.28
C PRO A 49 -8.41 -12.20 -34.54
N VAL A 50 -9.53 -11.59 -34.16
CA VAL A 50 -10.90 -11.96 -34.55
C VAL A 50 -11.26 -13.46 -34.54
N ARG A 51 -12.11 -13.78 -33.57
CA ARG A 51 -13.06 -14.91 -33.52
C ARG A 51 -13.83 -15.10 -34.84
N PRO A 52 -13.95 -16.34 -35.34
CA PRO A 52 -15.17 -16.78 -36.01
C PRO A 52 -16.01 -17.65 -35.08
N ALA A 53 -17.30 -17.33 -35.01
CA ALA A 53 -18.34 -18.22 -34.52
C ALA A 53 -18.55 -19.38 -35.51
N GLY A 54 -18.78 -20.58 -35.00
CA GLY A 54 -19.14 -21.72 -35.82
C GLY A 54 -19.10 -23.06 -35.07
N SER A 55 -20.28 -23.46 -34.58
CA SER A 55 -20.76 -24.85 -34.47
C SER A 55 -20.00 -25.85 -33.58
N PRO A 56 -20.62 -26.38 -32.50
CA PRO A 56 -20.18 -27.66 -31.95
C PRO A 56 -20.51 -28.75 -32.97
N THR A 57 -19.50 -29.19 -33.72
CA THR A 57 -19.52 -30.45 -34.45
C THR A 57 -19.79 -31.56 -33.43
N SER A 58 -20.96 -32.18 -33.56
CA SER A 58 -21.31 -33.46 -32.97
C SER A 58 -20.32 -34.51 -33.44
N ALA A 59 -19.19 -34.65 -32.72
CA ALA A 59 -18.33 -35.81 -32.83
C ALA A 59 -19.08 -36.98 -32.17
N ALA A 60 -19.81 -37.72 -33.00
CA ALA A 60 -20.17 -39.08 -32.69
C ALA A 60 -18.87 -39.85 -32.44
N ASN A 61 -18.50 -40.02 -31.17
CA ASN A 61 -17.63 -41.10 -30.76
C ASN A 61 -18.43 -42.40 -30.96
N PRO A 62 -18.08 -43.29 -31.90
CA PRO A 62 -18.53 -44.66 -31.78
C PRO A 62 -17.83 -45.22 -30.54
N ALA A 63 -18.60 -45.40 -29.47
CA ALA A 63 -18.13 -46.17 -28.34
C ALA A 63 -17.66 -47.54 -28.85
N PRO A 64 -16.46 -48.03 -28.48
CA PRO A 64 -16.11 -49.41 -28.73
C PRO A 64 -17.06 -50.27 -27.90
N THR A 65 -18.04 -50.89 -28.56
CA THR A 65 -18.77 -52.03 -28.03
C THR A 65 -17.82 -53.23 -28.00
N ALA A 66 -16.89 -53.21 -27.05
CA ALA A 66 -16.15 -54.37 -26.62
C ALA A 66 -16.85 -54.89 -25.37
N ALA A 67 -17.95 -55.60 -25.56
CA ALA A 67 -18.44 -56.50 -24.53
C ALA A 67 -17.44 -57.66 -24.42
N PRO A 68 -16.78 -57.90 -23.28
CA PRO A 68 -16.15 -59.19 -23.06
C PRO A 68 -17.26 -60.23 -23.08
N ALA A 69 -17.27 -61.08 -24.10
CA ALA A 69 -18.19 -62.21 -24.20
C ALA A 69 -17.84 -63.19 -23.07
N LEU A 70 -18.54 -63.04 -21.94
CA LEU A 70 -18.50 -64.00 -20.85
C LEU A 70 -19.14 -65.32 -21.34
N PRO A 71 -18.58 -66.48 -20.98
CA PRO A 71 -19.16 -67.76 -21.34
C PRO A 71 -20.60 -67.88 -20.80
N PRO A 72 -21.52 -68.52 -21.55
CA PRO A 72 -22.91 -68.66 -21.12
C PRO A 72 -22.95 -69.46 -19.81
N LEU A 73 -23.57 -68.88 -18.77
CA LEU A 73 -23.73 -69.55 -17.50
C LEU A 73 -24.60 -70.81 -17.66
N PRO A 74 -24.31 -71.89 -16.91
CA PRO A 74 -25.08 -73.13 -16.96
C PRO A 74 -26.56 -72.88 -16.58
N PRO A 75 -27.52 -73.51 -17.28
CA PRO A 75 -28.94 -73.32 -17.01
C PRO A 75 -29.31 -73.92 -15.65
N GLY A 76 -29.68 -73.07 -14.69
CA GLY A 76 -30.16 -73.52 -13.38
C GLY A 76 -29.86 -72.60 -12.20
N GLU A 77 -28.98 -71.61 -12.34
CA GLU A 77 -28.69 -70.62 -11.30
C GLU A 77 -29.31 -69.27 -11.66
N GLU A 78 -30.61 -69.15 -11.41
CA GLU A 78 -31.29 -67.86 -11.38
C GLU A 78 -30.75 -67.06 -10.17
N ILE A 79 -30.09 -65.93 -10.43
CA ILE A 79 -29.57 -65.02 -9.39
C ILE A 79 -30.78 -64.35 -8.72
N TYR A 80 -31.36 -65.01 -7.71
CA TYR A 80 -32.53 -64.57 -6.95
C TYR A 80 -32.20 -63.71 -5.73
N ASP A 81 -31.29 -62.72 -5.86
CA ASP A 81 -31.02 -61.82 -4.73
C ASP A 81 -30.75 -60.37 -5.15
N LEU A 82 -31.43 -59.91 -6.20
CA LEU A 82 -31.55 -58.49 -6.48
C LEU A 82 -32.65 -57.91 -5.58
N ARG A 83 -32.25 -57.41 -4.40
CA ARG A 83 -33.15 -56.62 -3.57
C ARG A 83 -33.74 -55.46 -4.39
N PRO A 84 -35.07 -55.27 -4.37
CA PRO A 84 -35.69 -54.16 -5.08
C PRO A 84 -35.15 -52.82 -4.55
N PRO A 85 -35.04 -51.78 -5.40
CA PRO A 85 -34.57 -50.47 -4.98
C PRO A 85 -35.53 -49.93 -3.91
N VAL A 86 -35.04 -49.87 -2.67
CA VAL A 86 -35.79 -49.29 -1.56
C VAL A 86 -35.70 -47.75 -1.70
N PRO A 87 -36.82 -47.03 -1.83
CA PRO A 87 -36.79 -45.58 -1.86
C PRO A 87 -36.37 -45.08 -0.48
N VAL A 88 -35.12 -44.61 -0.37
CA VAL A 88 -34.63 -43.96 0.85
C VAL A 88 -35.09 -42.50 0.80
N PRO A 89 -36.01 -42.04 1.68
CA PRO A 89 -36.43 -40.65 1.70
C PRO A 89 -35.25 -39.79 2.15
N TYR A 90 -34.60 -39.13 1.20
CA TYR A 90 -33.51 -38.22 1.53
C TYR A 90 -34.08 -36.93 2.13
N PRO A 91 -33.60 -36.46 3.29
CA PRO A 91 -34.14 -35.29 3.96
C PRO A 91 -33.62 -33.99 3.32
N TRP A 92 -33.99 -33.73 2.06
CA TRP A 92 -33.51 -32.61 1.25
C TRP A 92 -33.59 -31.26 1.97
N LEU A 93 -34.69 -31.00 2.69
CA LEU A 93 -34.86 -29.75 3.43
C LEU A 93 -33.83 -29.59 4.56
N GLN A 94 -33.49 -30.67 5.27
CA GLN A 94 -32.50 -30.64 6.33
C GLN A 94 -31.11 -30.38 5.75
N THR A 95 -30.74 -31.08 4.66
CA THR A 95 -29.45 -30.90 3.99
C THR A 95 -29.28 -29.48 3.44
N ILE A 96 -30.33 -28.91 2.85
CA ILE A 96 -30.32 -27.51 2.38
C ILE A 96 -30.18 -26.54 3.56
N GLY A 97 -30.89 -26.79 4.68
CA GLY A 97 -30.77 -25.98 5.88
C GLY A 97 -29.36 -25.99 6.49
N GLU A 98 -28.76 -27.18 6.62
CA GLU A 98 -27.40 -27.34 7.14
C GLU A 98 -26.36 -26.68 6.24
N THR A 99 -26.46 -26.88 4.92
CA THR A 99 -25.53 -26.25 3.96
C THR A 99 -25.65 -24.73 3.94
N ALA A 100 -26.87 -24.19 3.99
CA ALA A 100 -27.11 -22.75 4.08
C ALA A 100 -26.54 -22.15 5.38
N LEU A 101 -26.68 -22.86 6.51
CA LEU A 101 -26.13 -22.44 7.79
C LEU A 101 -24.60 -22.36 7.74
N TRP A 102 -23.93 -23.38 7.18
CA TRP A 102 -22.47 -23.37 7.01
C TRP A 102 -22.00 -22.23 6.10
N LEU A 103 -22.70 -21.98 4.99
CA LEU A 103 -22.38 -20.84 4.11
C LEU A 103 -22.53 -19.50 4.84
N ALA A 104 -23.58 -19.32 5.62
CA ALA A 104 -23.82 -18.10 6.37
C ALA A 104 -22.71 -17.87 7.42
N LEU A 105 -22.31 -18.92 8.15
CA LEU A 105 -21.20 -18.85 9.10
C LEU A 105 -19.87 -18.51 8.43
N ALA A 106 -19.55 -19.16 7.30
CA ALA A 106 -18.35 -18.88 6.54
C ALA A 106 -18.32 -17.43 6.03
N TRP A 107 -19.46 -16.92 5.56
CA TRP A 107 -19.59 -15.54 5.10
C TRP A 107 -19.38 -14.51 6.22
N VAL A 108 -19.96 -14.75 7.40
CA VAL A 108 -19.77 -13.88 8.58
C VAL A 108 -18.33 -13.92 9.06
N ALA A 109 -17.71 -15.11 9.15
CA ALA A 109 -16.32 -15.27 9.52
C ALA A 109 -15.39 -14.53 8.53
N TRP A 110 -15.64 -14.64 7.23
CA TRP A 110 -14.91 -13.91 6.20
C TRP A 110 -15.03 -12.39 6.38
N ARG A 111 -16.22 -11.87 6.67
CA ARG A 111 -16.44 -10.43 6.89
C ARG A 111 -15.73 -9.93 8.14
N LEU A 112 -15.76 -10.70 9.23
CA LEU A 112 -15.01 -10.40 10.45
C LEU A 112 -13.50 -10.40 10.20
N LEU A 113 -12.99 -11.40 9.47
CA LEU A 113 -11.57 -11.49 9.15
C LEU A 113 -11.15 -10.35 8.22
N ALA A 114 -11.94 -10.04 7.20
CA ALA A 114 -11.71 -8.89 6.32
C ALA A 114 -11.76 -7.57 7.09
N TRP A 115 -12.58 -7.45 8.13
CA TRP A 115 -12.64 -6.26 8.98
C TRP A 115 -11.45 -6.17 9.95
N LEU A 116 -11.02 -7.28 10.53
CA LEU A 116 -9.83 -7.36 11.41
C LEU A 116 -8.53 -7.13 10.65
N LEU A 117 -8.43 -7.64 9.42
CA LEU A 117 -7.28 -7.48 8.54
C LEU A 117 -7.37 -6.23 7.66
N ALA A 118 -8.50 -5.51 7.68
CA ALA A 118 -8.58 -4.23 7.00
C ALA A 118 -7.54 -3.30 7.65
N PRO A 119 -6.53 -2.82 6.89
CA PRO A 119 -5.60 -1.84 7.43
C PRO A 119 -6.44 -0.67 7.91
N ALA A 120 -6.29 -0.31 9.19
CA ALA A 120 -6.98 0.83 9.77
C ALA A 120 -6.77 2.01 8.83
N VAL A 121 -7.82 2.38 8.09
CA VAL A 121 -7.81 3.55 7.23
C VAL A 121 -7.58 4.70 8.18
N ARG A 122 -6.33 5.15 8.25
CA ARG A 122 -5.95 6.33 9.02
C ARG A 122 -6.74 7.45 8.39
N VAL A 123 -7.88 7.76 8.99
CA VAL A 123 -8.67 8.94 8.66
C VAL A 123 -7.66 10.09 8.57
N PRO A 124 -7.55 10.76 7.41
CA PRO A 124 -6.65 11.90 7.29
C PRO A 124 -7.08 12.87 8.37
N ARG A 125 -6.23 13.00 9.40
CA ARG A 125 -6.47 13.98 10.45
C ARG A 125 -6.54 15.31 9.71
N PRO A 126 -7.58 16.15 9.92
CA PRO A 126 -7.64 17.45 9.27
C PRO A 126 -6.30 18.14 9.51
N PRO A 127 -5.72 18.78 8.47
CA PRO A 127 -4.40 19.36 8.56
C PRO A 127 -4.45 20.43 9.63
N ARG A 128 -4.05 20.07 10.85
CA ARG A 128 -3.50 21.08 11.74
C ARG A 128 -2.32 21.66 10.97
N PRO A 129 -2.08 22.98 11.01
CA PRO A 129 -0.82 23.53 10.52
C PRO A 129 0.28 22.89 11.38
N VAL A 130 0.82 21.76 10.91
CA VAL A 130 1.88 21.06 11.59
C VAL A 130 3.09 21.93 11.36
N ASP A 131 3.62 22.51 12.43
CA ASP A 131 4.92 23.14 12.38
C ASP A 131 5.93 22.00 12.14
N HIS A 132 6.26 21.72 10.87
CA HIS A 132 7.13 20.62 10.44
C HIS A 132 8.47 20.64 11.20
N ARG A 133 8.94 21.85 11.56
CA ARG A 133 10.11 22.05 12.41
C ARG A 133 9.91 21.48 13.81
N GLN A 134 8.75 21.70 14.45
CA GLN A 134 8.47 21.11 15.76
C GLN A 134 8.39 19.60 15.71
N GLU A 135 7.87 19.03 14.61
CA GLU A 135 7.84 17.59 14.43
C GLU A 135 9.24 17.00 14.28
N ALA A 136 10.09 17.62 13.46
CA ALA A 136 11.49 17.24 13.31
C ALA A 136 12.27 17.33 14.63
N LEU A 137 12.08 18.42 15.39
CA LEU A 137 12.70 18.56 16.72
C LEU A 137 12.23 17.49 17.69
N LYS A 138 10.92 17.20 17.74
CA LYS A 138 10.38 16.10 18.56
C LYS A 138 10.93 14.75 18.15
N ALA A 139 11.09 14.50 16.84
CA ALA A 139 11.68 13.26 16.34
C ALA A 139 13.15 13.15 16.75
N LEU A 140 13.90 14.25 16.67
CA LEU A 140 15.30 14.31 17.11
C LEU A 140 15.45 14.09 18.63
N ASP A 141 14.56 14.68 19.44
CA ASP A 141 14.55 14.49 20.89
C ASP A 141 14.18 13.05 21.28
N ARG A 142 13.20 12.45 20.57
CA ARG A 142 12.87 11.03 20.73
C ARG A 142 14.06 10.15 20.40
N LEU A 143 14.79 10.46 19.32
CA LEU A 143 16.01 9.74 18.94
C LEU A 143 17.07 9.82 20.03
N ARG A 144 17.26 11.00 20.64
CA ARG A 144 18.20 11.19 21.75
C ARG A 144 17.81 10.42 23.01
N SER A 145 16.51 10.32 23.30
CA SER A 145 16.00 9.53 24.44
C SER A 145 15.94 8.02 24.19
N SER A 146 16.20 7.59 22.95
CA SER A 146 16.11 6.20 22.54
C SER A 146 17.33 5.40 23.02
N PRO A 147 17.20 4.10 23.35
CA PRO A 147 18.35 3.23 23.59
C PRO A 147 19.27 3.07 22.36
N VAL A 148 18.86 3.56 21.18
CA VAL A 148 19.70 3.58 19.97
C VAL A 148 20.75 4.69 20.03
N TRP A 149 20.62 5.69 20.93
CA TRP A 149 21.57 6.79 21.11
C TRP A 149 22.84 6.33 21.85
N ASP A 150 23.61 5.47 21.19
CA ASP A 150 24.83 4.86 21.74
C ASP A 150 26.00 5.11 20.77
N PRO A 151 27.17 5.59 21.24
CA PRO A 151 28.37 5.69 20.41
C PRO A 151 28.84 4.36 19.82
N THR A 152 28.38 3.21 20.31
CA THR A 152 28.67 1.91 19.67
C THR A 152 27.79 1.65 18.44
N ARG A 153 26.67 2.37 18.30
CA ARG A 153 25.66 2.22 17.23
C ARG A 153 25.58 3.45 16.32
N LEU A 154 26.72 4.07 16.01
CA LEU A 154 26.77 5.30 15.19
C LEU A 154 26.05 5.16 13.85
N LYS A 155 26.11 3.98 13.23
CA LYS A 155 25.41 3.71 11.97
C LYS A 155 23.90 3.89 12.10
N ASP A 156 23.30 3.30 13.14
CA ASP A 156 21.86 3.39 13.39
C ASP A 156 21.45 4.82 13.72
N VAL A 157 22.30 5.56 14.45
CA VAL A 157 22.04 6.97 14.78
C VAL A 157 22.12 7.85 13.54
N CYS A 158 23.18 7.74 12.73
CA CYS A 158 23.33 8.52 11.49
C CYS A 158 22.22 8.21 10.47
N GLU A 159 21.79 6.95 10.37
CA GLU A 159 20.66 6.57 9.53
C GLU A 159 19.36 7.26 9.97
N ARG A 160 19.08 7.27 11.28
CA ARG A 160 17.88 7.93 11.81
C ARG A 160 17.96 9.45 11.73
N VAL A 161 19.12 10.05 11.99
CA VAL A 161 19.35 11.49 11.89
C VAL A 161 19.16 11.97 10.45
N SER A 162 19.80 11.31 9.49
CA SER A 162 19.66 11.64 8.07
C SER A 162 18.20 11.50 7.64
N LEU A 163 17.51 10.42 8.02
CA LEU A 163 16.10 10.24 7.73
C LEU A 163 15.22 11.38 8.29
N ILE A 164 15.41 11.79 9.55
CA ILE A 164 14.67 12.91 10.15
C ILE A 164 14.89 14.20 9.36
N LEU A 165 16.14 14.48 8.98
CA LEU A 165 16.48 15.69 8.21
C LEU A 165 15.84 15.66 6.81
N LYS A 166 15.90 14.52 6.12
CA LYS A 166 15.28 14.33 4.79
C LYS A 166 13.77 14.53 4.83
N VAL A 167 13.09 13.94 5.84
CA VAL A 167 11.64 14.10 6.04
C VAL A 167 11.28 15.56 6.32
N PHE A 168 12.03 16.23 7.20
CA PHE A 168 11.83 17.65 7.47
C PHE A 168 11.93 18.52 6.21
N LEU A 169 13.00 18.33 5.42
CA LEU A 169 13.24 19.11 4.20
C LEU A 169 12.16 18.85 3.16
N HIS A 170 11.72 17.60 3.04
CA HIS A 170 10.61 17.24 2.18
C HIS A 170 9.31 17.92 2.59
N ASP A 171 8.92 17.82 3.86
CA ASP A 171 7.64 18.34 4.34
C ASP A 171 7.61 19.86 4.32
N GLN A 172 8.76 20.50 4.59
CA GLN A 172 8.91 21.96 4.57
C GLN A 172 8.82 22.55 3.15
N PHE A 173 9.33 21.85 2.13
CA PHE A 173 9.41 22.35 0.75
C PHE A 173 8.51 21.61 -0.26
N GLY A 174 7.75 20.62 0.19
CA GLY A 174 6.86 19.82 -0.66
C GLY A 174 7.60 19.04 -1.75
N LEU A 175 8.73 18.41 -1.42
CA LEU A 175 9.53 17.65 -2.40
C LEU A 175 8.87 16.31 -2.77
N GLY A 176 9.29 15.64 -3.86
CA GLY A 176 8.57 14.47 -4.38
C GLY A 176 8.96 13.10 -3.80
N LEU A 177 10.07 13.01 -3.05
CA LEU A 177 10.72 11.73 -2.71
C LEU A 177 11.00 11.50 -1.21
N GLY A 178 10.69 12.47 -0.35
CA GLY A 178 10.70 12.29 1.11
C GLY A 178 11.99 11.77 1.71
N GLY A 179 11.84 10.97 2.76
CA GLY A 179 12.94 10.21 3.39
C GLY A 179 13.55 9.12 2.49
N ALA A 180 12.93 8.80 1.34
CA ALA A 180 13.43 7.83 0.38
C ALA A 180 14.34 8.44 -0.69
N ALA A 181 14.42 9.78 -0.76
CA ALA A 181 15.29 10.49 -1.69
C ALA A 181 16.77 10.19 -1.42
N THR A 182 17.55 10.04 -2.50
CA THR A 182 19.01 10.09 -2.38
C THR A 182 19.45 11.49 -1.95
N THR A 183 20.62 11.60 -1.33
CA THR A 183 21.14 12.87 -0.84
C THR A 183 21.33 13.88 -2.00
N ASP A 184 21.82 13.42 -3.15
CA ASP A 184 22.02 14.24 -4.35
C ASP A 184 20.70 14.73 -4.96
N GLU A 185 19.70 13.86 -5.07
CA GLU A 185 18.36 14.24 -5.55
C GLU A 185 17.72 15.29 -4.65
N LEU A 186 17.78 15.08 -3.33
CA LEU A 186 17.25 16.02 -2.34
C LEU A 186 17.92 17.39 -2.45
N LEU A 187 19.24 17.43 -2.52
CA LEU A 187 19.99 18.68 -2.66
C LEU A 187 19.70 19.38 -3.99
N GLY A 188 19.53 18.61 -5.07
CA GLY A 188 19.10 19.11 -6.37
C GLY A 188 17.73 19.79 -6.29
N ASP A 189 16.78 19.16 -5.61
CA ASP A 189 15.43 19.69 -5.42
C ASP A 189 15.40 20.93 -4.51
N LEU A 190 16.20 20.97 -3.44
CA LEU A 190 16.34 22.17 -2.61
C LEU A 190 16.86 23.37 -3.41
N ARG A 191 17.84 23.14 -4.30
CA ARG A 191 18.37 24.20 -5.18
C ARG A 191 17.30 24.68 -6.17
N ARG A 192 16.50 23.77 -6.72
CA ARG A 192 15.38 24.10 -7.63
C ARG A 192 14.31 24.95 -6.94
N ASN A 193 14.05 24.69 -5.66
CA ASN A 193 13.09 25.44 -4.84
C ASN A 193 13.64 26.75 -4.24
N ARG A 194 14.79 27.24 -4.73
CA ARG A 194 15.41 28.52 -4.34
C ARG A 194 15.71 28.62 -2.83
N VAL A 195 16.01 27.49 -2.20
CA VAL A 195 16.49 27.47 -0.81
C VAL A 195 17.84 28.21 -0.72
N PRO A 196 18.08 29.02 0.32
CA PRO A 196 19.36 29.70 0.51
C PRO A 196 20.55 28.74 0.43
N VAL A 197 21.56 29.11 -0.37
CA VAL A 197 22.74 28.27 -0.62
C VAL A 197 23.42 27.84 0.69
N SER A 198 23.46 28.71 1.69
CA SER A 198 24.01 28.39 3.01
C SER A 198 23.31 27.23 3.72
N LEU A 199 22.00 27.07 3.52
CA LEU A 199 21.23 25.96 4.10
C LEU A 199 21.45 24.67 3.31
N VAL A 200 21.52 24.78 1.98
CA VAL A 200 21.85 23.64 1.10
C VAL A 200 23.23 23.10 1.44
N THR A 201 24.25 23.94 1.53
CA THR A 201 25.63 23.53 1.86
C THR A 201 25.72 22.87 3.24
N ARG A 202 25.03 23.41 4.26
CA ARG A 202 25.03 22.78 5.60
C ARG A 202 24.29 21.44 5.63
N SER A 203 23.21 21.33 4.88
CA SER A 203 22.45 20.08 4.76
C SER A 203 23.30 19.03 4.05
N ASP A 204 24.03 19.42 3.00
CA ASP A 204 25.00 18.59 2.27
C ASP A 204 26.13 18.11 3.19
N GLU A 205 26.77 19.01 3.92
CA GLU A 205 27.82 18.67 4.89
C GLU A 205 27.32 17.65 5.94
N LEU A 206 26.13 17.87 6.52
CA LEU A 206 25.58 16.95 7.52
C LEU A 206 25.19 15.59 6.95
N LEU A 207 24.52 15.57 5.79
CA LEU A 207 24.13 14.33 5.14
C LEU A 207 25.35 13.55 4.64
N GLY A 208 26.38 14.24 4.16
CA GLY A 208 27.67 13.66 3.75
C GLY A 208 28.37 12.95 4.90
N VAL A 209 28.44 13.57 6.08
CA VAL A 209 28.99 12.92 7.30
C VAL A 209 28.18 11.67 7.67
N CYS A 210 26.84 11.73 7.60
CA CYS A 210 26.00 10.57 7.88
C CYS A 210 26.19 9.44 6.85
N ASP A 211 26.32 9.78 5.57
CA ASP A 211 26.54 8.81 4.49
C ASP A 211 27.93 8.17 4.58
N GLU A 212 28.96 8.92 4.98
CA GLU A 212 30.31 8.37 5.25
C GLU A 212 30.30 7.34 6.38
N VAL A 213 29.61 7.63 7.49
CA VAL A 213 29.44 6.67 8.60
C VAL A 213 28.65 5.44 8.13
N ARG A 214 27.62 5.64 7.30
CA ARG A 214 26.74 4.56 6.82
C ARG A 214 27.44 3.60 5.86
N TYR A 215 28.27 4.12 4.96
CA TYR A 215 28.84 3.35 3.85
C TYR A 215 30.35 3.09 3.96
N ALA A 216 31.13 4.06 4.46
CA ALA A 216 32.58 3.97 4.49
C ALA A 216 33.15 3.36 5.79
N ARG A 217 32.27 2.85 6.69
CA ARG A 217 32.63 2.52 8.08
C ARG A 217 33.33 3.69 8.80
N GLY A 218 33.03 4.92 8.37
CA GLY A 218 33.61 6.13 8.93
C GLY A 218 33.22 6.32 10.40
N SER A 219 34.10 6.97 11.16
CA SER A 219 33.71 7.61 12.42
C SER A 219 33.10 8.98 12.12
N LEU A 220 32.56 9.69 13.12
CA LEU A 220 32.07 11.07 12.98
C LEU A 220 33.19 12.11 12.70
N ALA A 221 34.19 11.77 11.87
CA ALA A 221 35.40 12.56 11.65
C ALA A 221 36.08 13.01 12.97
N GLY A 222 36.06 12.13 13.98
CA GLY A 222 36.57 12.42 15.33
C GLY A 222 35.68 13.31 16.21
N GLN A 223 34.48 13.69 15.75
CA GLN A 223 33.53 14.47 16.54
C GLN A 223 32.66 13.60 17.46
N PRO A 224 32.27 14.11 18.64
CA PRO A 224 31.36 13.40 19.52
C PRO A 224 29.94 13.37 18.95
N LEU A 225 29.16 12.35 19.33
CA LEU A 225 27.77 12.19 18.88
C LEU A 225 26.88 13.39 19.25
N ASP A 226 27.14 14.02 20.39
CA ASP A 226 26.43 15.21 20.84
C ASP A 226 26.64 16.42 19.92
N GLU A 227 27.80 16.50 19.23
CA GLU A 227 28.08 17.56 18.28
C GLU A 227 27.23 17.41 17.01
N LEU A 228 27.04 16.17 16.53
CA LEU A 228 26.11 15.89 15.43
C LEU A 228 24.68 16.32 15.80
N TYR A 229 24.21 15.94 16.99
CA TYR A 229 22.90 16.36 17.49
C TYR A 229 22.77 17.89 17.52
N ARG A 230 23.78 18.58 18.07
CA ARG A 230 23.80 20.04 18.17
C ARG A 230 23.72 20.69 16.80
N ARG A 231 24.53 20.25 15.83
CA ARG A 231 24.53 20.79 14.47
C ARG A 231 23.19 20.61 13.77
N VAL A 232 22.58 19.43 13.86
CA VAL A 232 21.27 19.15 13.27
C VAL A 232 20.19 20.02 13.93
N ARG A 233 20.21 20.11 15.26
CA ARG A 233 19.27 20.96 16.00
C ARG A 233 19.42 22.45 15.65
N GLU A 234 20.65 22.94 15.57
CA GLU A 234 20.95 24.32 15.14
C GLU A 234 20.45 24.57 13.71
N LEU A 235 20.64 23.61 12.81
CA LEU A 235 20.15 23.70 11.44
C LEU A 235 18.62 23.78 11.40
N LEU A 236 17.91 22.94 12.18
CA LEU A 236 16.43 22.95 12.28
C LEU A 236 15.88 24.23 12.92
N LEU A 237 16.60 24.81 13.88
CA LEU A 237 16.14 26.00 14.61
C LEU A 237 16.30 27.30 13.83
N ARG A 238 17.10 27.32 12.75
CA ARG A 238 17.27 28.52 11.93
C ARG A 238 15.93 29.02 11.40
N GLY A 239 15.73 30.34 11.46
CA GLY A 239 14.51 30.98 10.95
C GLY A 239 14.47 31.12 9.43
N ASP A 240 15.60 30.88 8.76
CA ASP A 240 15.84 31.17 7.35
C ASP A 240 15.16 30.18 6.39
N TRP A 241 14.41 29.20 6.92
CA TRP A 241 13.63 28.24 6.13
C TRP A 241 12.33 28.82 5.56
N ARG A 242 12.02 30.08 5.86
CA ARG A 242 10.89 30.81 5.27
C ARG A 242 11.35 31.47 3.98
N VAL A 243 10.94 30.89 2.85
CA VAL A 243 10.99 31.53 1.52
C VAL A 243 9.71 32.33 1.31
#